data_AF-A0A9Q1CDB7-F1
#
_entry.id   AF-A0A9Q1CDB7-F1
#
_cell.length_a   1.000
_cell.length_b   1.000
_cell.length_c   1.000
_cell.angle_alpha   90.00
_cell.angle_beta   90.00
_cell.angle_gamma   90.00
#
_symmetry.space_group_name_H-M   'P 1'
#
loop_
_entity.id
_entity.type
_entity.pdbx_description
1 polymer ?
#
loop_
_entity_poly.entity_id
_entity_poly.type
_entity_poly.pdbx_seq_one_letter_code
_entity_poly.pdbx_strand_id
1 'polypeptide(L)' 'MCGRCIAMDNIIERKCCRRRDLCLAQSGVFAEICLNGNILDAAMRANEDTFADEPDRSNGNFRYYAYRQYVYWQHG' A
#
# COMPACT_ATOMS: atom_id res chain seq x y z
N MET A 1 15.59 -0.20 14.56
CA MET A 1 15.17 -0.99 13.39
C MET A 1 13.85 -1.68 13.73
N CYS A 2 12.89 -1.82 12.82
CA CYS A 2 11.54 -2.29 13.18
C CYS A 2 11.39 -3.82 13.31
N GLY A 3 12.44 -4.61 13.00
CA GLY A 3 12.44 -6.07 13.14
C GLY A 3 11.60 -6.85 12.12
N ARG A 4 10.91 -6.18 11.19
CA ARG A 4 10.04 -6.80 10.17
C ARG A 4 10.50 -6.61 8.73
N CYS A 5 11.62 -5.93 8.52
CA CYS A 5 12.20 -5.77 7.21
C CYS A 5 12.77 -7.12 6.73
N ILE A 6 12.64 -7.39 5.43
CA ILE A 6 13.26 -8.54 4.76
C ILE A 6 14.49 -8.02 3.99
N ALA A 7 15.51 -8.86 3.81
CA ALA A 7 16.66 -8.53 3.00
C ALA A 7 16.23 -8.38 1.53
N MET A 8 16.53 -7.21 0.95
CA MET A 8 16.29 -6.92 -0.46
C MET A 8 17.61 -6.75 -1.19
N ASP A 9 17.69 -7.30 -2.39
CA ASP A 9 18.89 -7.25 -3.22
C ASP A 9 19.24 -5.81 -3.60
N ASN A 10 18.23 -5.05 -4.02
CA ASN A 10 18.40 -3.70 -4.51
C ASN A 10 18.54 -2.68 -3.36
N ILE A 11 19.56 -1.83 -3.44
CA ILE A 11 19.90 -0.87 -2.37
C ILE A 11 18.76 0.13 -2.14
N ILE A 12 18.05 0.53 -3.20
CA ILE A 12 16.94 1.48 -3.11
C ILE A 12 15.76 0.94 -2.25
N GLU A 13 15.63 -0.39 -2.16
CA GLU A 13 14.57 -1.07 -1.41
C GLU A 13 14.97 -1.35 0.05
N ARG A 14 16.25 -1.13 0.42
CA ARG A 14 16.76 -1.32 1.79
C ARG A 14 16.30 -0.19 2.72
N LYS A 15 14.98 -0.07 2.88
CA LYS A 15 14.32 0.96 3.68
C LYS A 15 13.60 0.31 4.87
N CYS A 16 13.63 1.04 5.99
CA CYS A 16 12.91 0.67 7.21
C CYS A 16 11.99 1.84 7.57
N CYS A 17 10.81 1.53 8.12
CA CYS A 17 9.87 2.56 8.57
C CYS A 17 10.40 3.39 9.76
N ARG A 18 11.46 2.93 10.45
CA ARG A 18 12.19 3.62 11.54
C ARG A 18 11.33 4.16 12.70
N ARG A 19 10.08 3.73 12.83
CA ARG A 19 9.20 4.01 13.98
C ARG A 19 9.84 3.44 15.27
N ARG A 20 9.79 4.22 16.36
CA ARG A 20 10.41 3.86 17.65
C ARG A 20 9.65 2.77 18.40
N ASP A 21 8.32 2.88 18.45
CA ASP A 21 7.50 2.01 19.30
C ASP A 21 7.00 0.78 18.55
N LEU A 22 6.32 0.99 17.42
CA LEU A 22 5.69 -0.08 16.65
C LEU A 22 6.00 0.05 15.15
N CYS A 23 6.24 -1.09 14.48
CA CYS A 23 6.36 -1.11 13.03
C CYS A 23 5.09 -0.53 12.39
N LEU A 24 5.26 0.31 11.35
CA LEU A 24 4.16 0.95 10.65
C LEU A 24 3.12 -0.06 10.14
N ALA A 25 3.59 -1.23 9.68
CA ALA A 25 2.75 -2.31 9.17
C ALA A 25 1.85 -2.97 10.23
N GLN A 26 2.08 -2.71 11.52
CA GLN A 26 1.22 -3.18 12.61
C GLN A 26 0.16 -2.16 13.02
N SER A 27 0.19 -0.95 12.46
CA SER A 27 -0.83 0.06 12.72
C SER A 27 -2.16 -0.40 12.15
N GLY A 28 -3.25 -0.28 12.92
CA GLY A 28 -4.60 -0.49 12.41
C GLY A 28 -4.92 0.41 11.22
N VAL A 29 -4.38 1.63 11.19
CA VAL A 29 -4.52 2.57 10.06
C VAL A 29 -3.86 2.02 8.80
N PHE A 30 -2.71 1.35 8.92
CA PHE A 30 -2.05 0.74 7.77
C PHE A 30 -2.88 -0.42 7.21
N ALA A 31 -3.43 -1.26 8.08
CA ALA A 31 -4.31 -2.35 7.66
C ALA A 31 -5.56 -1.81 6.94
N GLU A 32 -6.17 -0.76 7.47
CA GLU A 32 -7.36 -0.16 6.89
C GLU A 32 -7.07 0.51 5.53
N ILE A 33 -6.07 1.38 5.46
CA ILE A 33 -5.83 2.17 4.23
C ILE A 33 -5.16 1.34 3.13
N CYS A 34 -4.14 0.55 3.48
CA CYS A 34 -3.27 -0.09 2.50
C CYS A 34 -3.64 -1.55 2.20
N LEU A 35 -4.37 -2.23 3.10
CA LEU A 35 -4.65 -3.67 2.98
C LEU A 35 -6.14 -4.01 2.94
N ASN A 36 -7.06 -3.08 3.27
CA ASN A 36 -8.49 -3.37 3.21
C ASN A 36 -8.96 -3.45 1.75
N GLY A 37 -9.39 -4.65 1.35
CA GLY A 37 -9.88 -4.92 0.01
C GLY A 37 -11.01 -4.00 -0.43
N ASN A 38 -11.93 -3.60 0.46
CA ASN A 38 -13.03 -2.71 0.11
C ASN A 38 -12.56 -1.29 -0.20
N ILE A 39 -11.56 -0.79 0.54
CA ILE A 39 -10.98 0.53 0.31
C ILE A 39 -10.18 0.54 -1.00
N LEU A 40 -9.37 -0.50 -1.22
CA LEU A 40 -8.65 -0.65 -2.49
C LEU A 40 -9.62 -0.78 -3.66
N ASP A 41 -10.73 -1.50 -3.47
CA ASP A 41 -11.73 -1.72 -4.50
C ASP A 41 -12.40 -0.40 -4.91
N ALA A 42 -12.81 0.41 -3.93
CA ALA A 42 -13.36 1.73 -4.16
C ALA A 42 -12.36 2.68 -4.86
N ALA A 43 -11.08 2.64 -4.47
CA ALA A 43 -10.05 3.46 -5.09
C ALA A 43 -9.79 3.10 -6.57
N MET A 44 -9.88 1.82 -6.93
CA MET A 44 -9.82 1.38 -8.32
C MET A 44 -11.04 1.87 -9.10
N ARG A 45 -12.27 1.68 -8.56
CA ARG A 45 -13.49 2.14 -9.23
C ARG A 45 -13.45 3.63 -9.53
N ALA A 46 -12.95 4.43 -8.59
CA ALA A 46 -12.79 5.86 -8.79
C ALA A 46 -11.84 6.21 -9.96
N ASN A 47 -10.77 5.44 -10.17
CA ASN A 47 -9.90 5.63 -11.34
C ASN A 47 -10.56 5.10 -12.62
N GLU A 48 -11.18 3.92 -12.57
CA GLU A 48 -11.93 3.33 -13.68
C GLU A 48 -13.00 4.29 -14.20
N ASP A 49 -13.78 4.91 -13.31
CA ASP A 49 -14.79 5.91 -13.66
C ASP A 49 -14.17 7.20 -14.25
N THR A 50 -12.99 7.60 -13.76
CA THR A 50 -12.31 8.82 -14.21
C THR A 50 -11.68 8.65 -15.59
N PHE A 51 -11.09 7.49 -15.86
CA PHE A 51 -10.33 7.21 -17.07
C PHE A 51 -11.06 6.31 -18.08
N ALA A 52 -12.25 5.82 -17.72
CA ALA A 52 -13.03 4.82 -18.46
C ALA A 52 -12.24 3.52 -18.72
N ASP A 53 -11.42 3.09 -17.76
CA ASP A 53 -10.65 1.85 -17.83
C ASP A 53 -11.55 0.61 -17.59
N GLU A 54 -11.16 -0.54 -18.17
CA GLU A 54 -11.82 -1.81 -17.87
C GLU A 54 -11.55 -2.27 -16.43
N PRO A 55 -12.55 -2.81 -15.71
CA PRO A 55 -12.34 -3.27 -14.34
C PRO A 55 -11.36 -4.45 -14.25
N ASP A 56 -10.28 -4.29 -13.48
CA ASP A 56 -9.35 -5.38 -13.14
C ASP A 56 -9.32 -5.62 -11.62
N ARG A 57 -9.82 -6.77 -11.19
CA ARG A 57 -9.81 -7.21 -9.78
C ARG A 57 -8.84 -8.36 -9.52
N SER A 58 -7.77 -8.44 -10.32
CA SER A 58 -6.67 -9.35 -10.07
C SER A 58 -5.90 -8.98 -8.79
N ASN A 59 -5.32 -9.99 -8.13
CA ASN A 59 -4.43 -9.77 -6.97
C ASN A 59 -3.22 -8.88 -7.32
N GLY A 60 -2.81 -8.87 -8.59
CA GLY A 60 -1.77 -7.97 -9.09
C GLY A 60 -2.19 -6.51 -8.99
N ASN A 61 -3.41 -6.20 -9.42
CA ASN A 61 -3.95 -4.85 -9.35
C ASN A 61 -4.20 -4.40 -7.90
N PHE A 62 -4.73 -5.28 -7.04
CA PHE A 62 -4.82 -5.00 -5.59
C PHE A 62 -3.47 -4.63 -4.97
N ARG A 63 -2.40 -5.34 -5.33
CA ARG A 63 -1.05 -5.02 -4.85
C ARG A 63 -0.56 -3.66 -5.36
N TYR A 64 -0.82 -3.33 -6.64
CA TYR A 64 -0.46 -2.04 -7.21
C TYR A 64 -1.16 -0.88 -6.47
N TYR A 65 -2.47 -1.00 -6.25
CA TYR A 65 -3.25 0.00 -5.54
C TYR A 65 -2.88 0.11 -4.06
N ALA A 66 -2.52 -1.00 -3.40
CA ALA A 66 -2.00 -0.97 -2.03
C ALA A 66 -0.73 -0.10 -1.91
N TYR A 67 0.21 -0.23 -2.85
CA TYR A 67 1.40 0.62 -2.90
C TYR A 67 1.05 2.09 -3.14
N ARG A 68 0.10 2.35 -4.03
CA ARG A 68 -0.35 3.71 -4.33
C ARG A 68 -1.03 4.37 -3.12
N GLN A 69 -1.91 3.66 -2.42
CA GLN A 69 -2.53 4.14 -1.18
C GLN A 69 -1.50 4.44 -0.09
N TYR A 70 -0.46 3.60 0.04
CA TYR A 70 0.64 3.88 0.95
C TYR A 70 1.35 5.21 0.63
N VAL A 71 1.63 5.47 -0.65
CA VAL A 71 2.26 6.71 -1.10
C VAL A 71 1.37 7.92 -0.78
N TYR A 72 0.09 7.86 -1.13
CA TYR A 72 -0.86 8.94 -0.83
C TYR A 72 -0.97 9.21 0.67
N TRP A 73 -1.04 8.17 1.48
CA TRP A 73 -1.11 8.32 2.93
C TRP A 73 0.15 8.94 3.52
N GLN A 74 1.34 8.65 2.99
CA GLN A 74 2.59 9.19 3.52
C GLN A 74 2.97 10.58 2.97
N HIS A 75 2.52 10.92 1.76
CA HIS A 75 3.05 12.06 1.01
C HIS A 75 2.01 13.08 0.55
N GLY A 76 0.70 12.81 0.68
CA GLY A 76 -0.37 13.65 0.14
C GLY A 76 -0.45 13.53 -1.36
#